data_AF-A0A948ZP99-F1
#
_entry.id   AF-A0A948ZP99-F1
#
_cell.length_a   1.000
_cell.length_b   1.000
_cell.length_c   1.000
_cell.angle_alpha   90.00
_cell.angle_beta   90.00
_cell.angle_gamma   90.00
#
_symmetry.space_group_name_H-M   'P 1'
#
loop_
_entity.id
_entity.type
_entity.pdbx_description
1 polymer ?
#
loop_
_entity_poly.entity_id
_entity_poly.type
_entity_poly.pdbx_seq_one_letter_code
_entity_poly.pdbx_strand_id
1 'polypeptide(L)'
;MIDQSLPPELVQFVEEQVASGHYRSEQDLLVSAVRVLRSVQDRQRQFREDVRLGMEQLERGEFNEYDEDGLRKRFEELKQQAVDRAKNVGGVGQ
;
A
#
# COMPACT_ATOMS: atom_id res chain seq x y z
N MET A 1 -26.12 -14.57 -8.27
CA MET A 1 -26.66 -13.26 -8.70
C MET A 1 -26.96 -12.52 -7.42
N ILE A 2 -26.14 -11.52 -7.04
CA ILE A 2 -26.43 -10.72 -5.84
C ILE A 2 -27.42 -9.64 -6.29
N ASP A 3 -28.68 -10.00 -6.19
CA ASP A 3 -29.85 -9.14 -6.27
C ASP A 3 -30.60 -9.54 -4.98
N GLN A 4 -30.81 -8.73 -3.94
CA GLN A 4 -31.54 -7.46 -3.81
C GLN A 4 -31.20 -6.92 -2.39
N SER A 5 -31.03 -5.64 -2.05
CA SER A 5 -31.22 -4.37 -2.75
C SER A 5 -29.99 -3.51 -2.48
N LEU A 6 -29.20 -3.20 -3.51
CA LEU A 6 -28.30 -2.06 -3.38
C LEU A 6 -29.14 -0.81 -3.10
N PRO A 7 -28.72 0.07 -2.17
CA PRO A 7 -29.34 1.37 -2.00
C PRO A 7 -29.49 2.07 -3.36
N PRO A 8 -30.57 2.83 -3.59
CA PRO A 8 -30.80 3.50 -4.87
C PRO A 8 -29.60 4.34 -5.33
N GLU A 9 -28.88 4.98 -4.41
CA GLU A 9 -27.67 5.74 -4.74
C GLU A 9 -26.55 4.86 -5.34
N LEU A 10 -26.41 3.62 -4.90
CA LEU A 10 -25.39 2.70 -5.43
C LEU A 10 -25.81 2.11 -6.77
N VAL A 11 -27.11 1.88 -6.98
CA VAL A 11 -27.63 1.46 -8.28
C VAL A 11 -27.35 2.53 -9.32
N GLN A 12 -27.73 3.78 -9.02
CA GLN A 12 -27.47 4.92 -9.89
C GLN A 12 -25.98 5.09 -10.19
N PHE A 13 -25.12 4.98 -9.18
CA PHE A 13 -23.67 5.05 -9.38
C PHE A 13 -23.16 3.97 -10.35
N VAL A 14 -23.61 2.72 -10.20
CA VAL A 14 -23.21 1.62 -11.09
C VAL A 14 -23.66 1.90 -12.53
N GLU A 15 -24.91 2.33 -12.71
CA GLU A 15 -25.46 2.68 -14.02
C GLU A 15 -24.66 3.81 -14.70
N GLU A 16 -24.32 4.87 -13.97
CA GLU A 16 -23.51 5.99 -14.47
C GLU A 16 -22.10 5.54 -14.89
N GLN A 17 -21.46 4.68 -14.10
CA GLN A 17 -20.13 4.17 -14.39
C GLN A 17 -20.10 3.27 -15.63
N VAL A 18 -21.12 2.45 -15.83
CA VAL A 18 -21.27 1.64 -17.05
C VAL A 18 -21.62 2.52 -18.25
N ALA A 19 -22.56 3.47 -18.10
CA ALA A 19 -22.98 4.37 -19.17
C ALA A 19 -21.84 5.28 -19.66
N SER A 20 -20.93 5.67 -18.77
CA SER A 20 -19.72 6.43 -19.13
C SER A 20 -18.66 5.62 -19.88
N GLY A 21 -18.82 4.30 -19.97
CA GLY A 21 -17.87 3.39 -20.59
C GLY A 21 -16.63 3.07 -19.74
N HIS A 22 -16.58 3.50 -18.47
CA HIS A 22 -15.49 3.15 -17.55
C HIS A 22 -15.43 1.65 -17.26
N TYR A 23 -16.58 0.98 -17.27
CA TYR A 23 -16.70 -0.46 -17.06
C TYR A 23 -17.56 -1.08 -18.16
N ARG A 24 -17.22 -2.31 -18.57
CA ARG A 24 -17.92 -3.00 -19.66
C ARG A 24 -19.30 -3.51 -19.26
N SER A 25 -19.49 -3.76 -17.97
CA SER A 25 -20.73 -4.24 -17.37
C SER A 25 -20.72 -4.00 -15.86
N GLU A 26 -21.89 -4.12 -15.25
CA GLU A 26 -22.05 -4.05 -13.79
C GLU A 26 -21.19 -5.10 -13.08
N GLN A 27 -21.12 -6.31 -13.65
CA GLN A 27 -20.31 -7.40 -13.11
C GLN A 27 -18.81 -7.07 -13.10
N ASP A 28 -18.31 -6.38 -14.13
CA ASP A 28 -16.92 -5.94 -14.24
C ASP A 28 -16.59 -4.89 -13.16
N LEU A 29 -17.51 -3.95 -12.94
CA LEU A 29 -17.41 -2.97 -11.86
C LEU A 29 -17.39 -3.66 -10.50
N LEU A 30 -18.31 -4.58 -10.23
CA LEU A 30 -18.40 -5.27 -8.94
C LEU A 30 -17.13 -6.08 -8.63
N VAL A 31 -16.59 -6.80 -9.61
CA VAL A 31 -15.32 -7.53 -9.44
C VAL A 31 -14.18 -6.55 -9.13
N SER A 32 -14.13 -5.43 -9.83
CA SER A 32 -13.12 -4.39 -9.59
C SER A 32 -13.26 -3.77 -8.20
N ALA A 33 -14.48 -3.45 -7.77
CA ALA A 33 -14.77 -2.89 -6.45
C ALA A 33 -14.36 -3.86 -5.33
N VAL A 34 -14.68 -5.15 -5.46
CA VAL A 34 -14.29 -6.19 -4.49
C VAL A 34 -12.77 -6.34 -4.40
N ARG A 35 -12.06 -6.26 -5.54
CA ARG A 35 -10.59 -6.28 -5.55
C ARG A 35 -9.99 -5.09 -4.82
N VAL A 36 -10.51 -3.89 -5.05
CA VAL A 36 -10.08 -2.68 -4.34
C VAL A 36 -10.35 -2.80 -2.85
N LEU A 37 -11.56 -3.22 -2.46
CA LEU A 37 -11.93 -3.42 -1.06
C LEU A 37 -10.98 -4.40 -0.37
N ARG A 38 -10.69 -5.53 -1.00
CA ARG A 38 -9.72 -6.50 -0.49
C ARG A 38 -8.34 -5.87 -0.31
N SER A 39 -7.84 -5.14 -1.30
CA SER A 39 -6.53 -4.49 -1.22
C SER A 39 -6.46 -3.49 -0.06
N VAL A 40 -7.51 -2.69 0.15
CA VAL A 40 -7.59 -1.76 1.28
C VAL A 40 -7.58 -2.50 2.61
N GLN A 41 -8.37 -3.56 2.74
CA GLN A 41 -8.42 -4.38 3.96
C GLN A 41 -7.07 -5.05 4.26
N ASP A 42 -6.39 -5.56 3.24
CA ASP A 42 -5.07 -6.18 3.36
C ASP A 42 -4.03 -5.16 3.84
N ARG A 43 -4.01 -3.95 3.26
CA ARG A 43 -3.13 -2.85 3.69
C ARG A 43 -3.41 -2.40 5.11
N GLN A 44 -4.68 -2.31 5.52
CA GLN A 44 -5.04 -1.93 6.88
C GLN A 44 -4.60 -2.98 7.90
N ARG A 45 -4.75 -4.28 7.58
CA ARG A 45 -4.23 -5.34 8.46
C ARG A 45 -2.72 -5.28 8.59
N GLN A 46 -2.01 -5.12 7.47
CA GLN A 46 -0.56 -4.99 7.48
C GLN A 46 -0.12 -3.80 8.32
N PHE A 47 -0.73 -2.63 8.12
CA PHE A 47 -0.39 -1.43 8.88
C PHE A 47 -0.60 -1.62 10.39
N ARG A 48 -1.70 -2.26 10.81
CA ARG A 48 -1.93 -2.55 12.23
C ARG A 48 -0.86 -3.47 12.80
N GLU A 49 -0.43 -4.46 12.03
CA GLU A 49 0.64 -5.38 12.43
C GLU A 49 1.99 -4.66 12.53
N ASP A 50 2.32 -3.81 11.54
CA ASP A 50 3.55 -3.02 11.54
C ASP A 50 3.61 -2.09 12.76
N VAL A 51 2.50 -1.42 13.09
CA VAL A 51 2.39 -0.57 14.29
C VAL A 51 2.55 -1.41 15.56
N ARG A 52 1.88 -2.56 15.67
CA ARG A 52 2.02 -3.46 16.82
C ARG A 52 3.48 -3.87 17.03
N LEU A 53 4.14 -4.34 15.97
CA LEU A 53 5.55 -4.73 16.01
C LEU A 53 6.46 -3.55 16.38
N GLY A 54 6.18 -2.35 15.87
CA GLY A 54 6.92 -1.14 16.23
C GLY A 54 6.79 -0.78 17.70
N MET A 55 5.59 -0.88 18.28
CA MET A 55 5.38 -0.63 19.71
C MET A 55 6.13 -1.65 20.58
N GLU A 56 6.12 -2.92 20.20
CA GLU A 56 6.88 -3.96 20.91
C GLU A 56 8.39 -3.75 20.83
N GLN A 57 8.90 -3.23 19.69
CA GLN A 57 10.31 -2.85 19.55
C GLN A 57 10.65 -1.69 20.50
N LEU A 58 9.78 -0.67 20.59
CA LEU A 58 9.97 0.45 21.52
C LEU A 58 10.03 -0.02 22.98
N GLU A 59 9.13 -0.93 23.39
CA GLU A 59 9.12 -1.51 24.74
C GLU A 59 10.40 -2.29 25.06
N ARG A 60 11.00 -2.94 24.05
CA ARG A 60 12.29 -3.64 24.18
C ARG A 60 13.52 -2.72 24.09
N GLY A 61 13.33 -1.42 23.85
CA GLY A 61 14.43 -0.48 23.62
C GLY A 61 15.09 -0.62 22.24
N GLU A 62 14.45 -1.29 21.29
CA GLU A 62 14.93 -1.49 19.92
C GLU A 62 14.62 -0.27 19.04
N PHE A 63 15.17 0.89 19.40
CA PHE A 63 15.00 2.13 18.64
C PHE A 63 16.30 2.93 18.56
N ASN A 64 16.33 3.88 17.64
CA ASN A 64 17.41 4.85 17.50
C ASN A 64 16.82 6.24 17.63
N GLU A 65 17.43 7.08 18.47
CA GLU A 65 17.13 8.50 18.51
C GLU A 65 18.02 9.24 17.50
N TYR A 66 17.42 10.19 16.80
CA TYR A 66 18.13 11.03 15.85
C TYR A 66 17.85 12.49 16.19
N ASP A 67 18.92 13.25 16.39
CA ASP A 67 18.89 14.71 16.29
C ASP A 67 18.99 15.14 14.80
N GLU A 68 18.93 16.45 14.55
CA GLU A 68 18.88 16.99 13.19
C GLU A 68 20.14 16.62 12.36
N ASP A 69 21.31 16.66 13.00
CA ASP A 69 22.59 16.28 12.39
C ASP A 69 22.73 14.76 12.19
N GLY A 70 22.30 13.97 13.19
CA GLY A 70 22.29 12.51 13.15
C GLY A 70 21.35 11.97 12.08
N LEU A 71 20.19 12.59 11.90
CA LEU A 71 19.24 12.23 10.85
C LEU A 71 19.82 12.51 9.46
N ARG A 72 20.44 13.68 9.27
CA ARG A 72 21.11 14.03 8.01
C ARG A 72 22.23 13.05 7.68
N LYS A 73 23.08 12.72 8.67
CA LYS A 73 24.15 11.74 8.50
C LYS A 73 23.61 10.37 8.11
N ARG A 74 22.55 9.91 8.77
CA ARG A 74 21.90 8.63 8.42
C ARG A 74 21.38 8.61 7.00
N PHE A 75 20.78 9.71 6.55
CA PHE A 75 20.26 9.81 5.20
C PHE A 75 21.36 9.70 4.14
N GLU A 76 22.51 10.35 4.38
CA GLU A 76 23.68 10.26 3.49
C GLU A 76 24.29 8.85 3.50
N GLU A 77 24.37 8.18 4.66
CA GLU A 77 24.80 6.78 4.75
C GLU A 77 23.91 5.85 3.92
N LEU A 78 22.58 6.01 4.00
CA LEU A 78 21.63 5.21 3.24
C LEU A 78 21.75 5.44 1.73
N LYS A 79 21.96 6.70 1.29
CA LYS A 79 22.24 7.01 -0.13
C LYS A 79 23.49 6.30 -0.61
N GLN A 80 24.57 6.37 0.17
CA GLN A 80 25.84 5.75 -0.21
C GLN A 80 25.70 4.22 -0.29
N GLN A 81 25.01 3.60 0.66
CA GLN A 81 24.72 2.16 0.63
C GLN A 81 23.90 1.74 -0.60
N ALA A 82 22.94 2.56 -1.04
CA ALA A 82 22.17 2.30 -2.25
C ALA A 82 23.06 2.36 -3.51
N VAL A 83 23.96 3.34 -3.58
CA VAL A 83 24.93 3.49 -4.69
C VAL A 83 25.90 2.30 -4.74
N ASP A 84 26.42 1.87 -3.59
CA ASP A 84 27.37 0.76 -3.52
C ASP A 84 26.70 -0.58 -3.86
N ARG A 85 25.45 -0.78 -3.45
CA ARG A 85 24.65 -1.94 -3.88
C ARG A 85 24.42 -1.94 -5.39
N ALA A 86 24.10 -0.79 -5.99
CA ALA A 86 23.90 -0.70 -7.44
C ALA A 86 25.18 -1.03 -8.23
N LYS A 87 26.35 -0.61 -7.75
CA LYS A 87 27.65 -0.94 -8.35
C LYS A 87 27.99 -2.44 -8.25
N ASN A 88 27.70 -3.07 -7.11
CA ASN A 88 27.99 -4.48 -6.89
C ASN A 88 27.04 -5.42 -7.67
N VAL A 89 25.78 -5.03 -7.89
CA VAL A 89 24.83 -5.82 -8.70
C VAL A 89 25.14 -5.72 -10.20
N GLY A 90 25.75 -4.63 -10.67
CA GLY A 90 26.19 -4.47 -12.07
C GLY A 90 27.44 -5.26 -12.47
N GLY A 91 28.12 -5.92 -11.53
CA GLY A 91 29.37 -6.67 -11.77
C GLY A 91 29.22 -8.19 -11.94
N VAL A 92 28.02 -8.75 -11.80
CA VAL A 92 27.78 -10.22 -11.84
C VAL A 92 27.34 -10.71 -13.23
N GLY A 93 27.56 -9.90 -14.28
CA GLY A 93 27.25 -10.22 -15.67
C GLY A 93 28.45 -10.10 -16.59
N GLN A 94 29.48 -10.94 -16.39
CA GLN A 94 30.43 -11.34 -17.43
C GLN A 94 30.75 -12.83 -17.28
#